data_AF-A0A919ZHY4-F1
#
_entry.id   AF-A0A919ZHY4-F1
#
_cell.length_a   1.000
_cell.length_b   1.000
_cell.length_c   1.000
_cell.angle_alpha   90.00
_cell.angle_beta   90.00
_cell.angle_gamma   90.00
#
_symmetry.space_group_name_H-M   'P 1'
#
loop_
_entity.id
_entity.type
_entity.pdbx_description
1 polymer ?
#
loop_
_entity_poly.entity_id
_entity_poly.type
_entity_poly.pdbx_seq_one_letter_code
_entity_poly.pdbx_strand_id
1 'polypeptide(L)'
;MRNLLSIFLLAVLLSGCASEQDLTLETATSRALDKVPGCGNHLETFNKVNESQEKEDGFVITIQQDCEPKDGEGPQMRSDYTYYVTKNEVKIVKDNN
;
A
#
# COMPACT_ATOMS: atom_id res chain seq x y z
N MET A 1 -41.40 -33.05 -16.02
CA MET A 1 -40.32 -32.22 -16.59
C MET A 1 -40.18 -30.94 -15.77
N ARG A 2 -39.56 -31.07 -14.59
CA ARG A 2 -39.53 -30.05 -13.54
C ARG A 2 -38.16 -30.17 -12.86
N ASN A 3 -37.09 -29.77 -13.55
CA ASN A 3 -35.74 -29.62 -12.93
C ASN A 3 -34.63 -29.09 -13.87
N LEU A 4 -34.95 -28.47 -15.02
CA LEU A 4 -33.92 -27.93 -15.93
C LEU A 4 -33.64 -26.43 -15.77
N LEU A 5 -34.31 -25.73 -14.83
CA LEU A 5 -34.13 -24.28 -14.64
C LEU A 5 -33.09 -23.89 -13.58
N SER A 6 -32.58 -24.84 -12.78
CA SER A 6 -31.75 -24.52 -11.63
C SER A 6 -30.25 -24.40 -11.92
N ILE A 7 -29.80 -24.63 -13.16
CA ILE A 7 -28.37 -24.62 -13.51
C ILE A 7 -27.92 -23.25 -14.09
N PHE A 8 -28.84 -22.40 -14.53
CA PHE A 8 -28.49 -21.16 -15.24
C PHE A 8 -28.20 -19.95 -14.33
N LEU A 9 -28.41 -20.06 -13.02
CA LEU A 9 -28.32 -18.92 -12.10
C LEU A 9 -27.01 -18.80 -11.30
N LEU A 10 -26.08 -19.74 -11.46
CA LEU A 10 -24.80 -19.73 -10.71
C LEU A 10 -23.60 -19.16 -11.49
N ALA A 11 -23.75 -18.83 -12.77
CA ALA A 11 -22.63 -18.37 -13.60
C ALA A 11 -22.41 -16.84 -13.61
N VAL A 12 -23.31 -16.05 -13.01
CA VAL A 12 -23.30 -14.57 -13.15
C VAL A 12 -22.62 -13.85 -11.98
N LEU A 13 -22.34 -14.53 -10.86
CA LEU A 13 -21.77 -13.90 -9.66
C LEU A 13 -20.24 -13.90 -9.58
N LEU A 14 -19.55 -14.45 -10.59
CA LEU A 14 -18.09 -14.33 -10.74
C LEU A 14 -17.71 -13.32 -11.83
N SER A 15 -18.57 -12.34 -12.10
CA SER A 15 -18.10 -11.07 -12.65
C SER A 15 -17.32 -10.38 -11.53
N GLY A 16 -16.07 -10.82 -11.36
CA GLY A 16 -15.08 -10.06 -10.63
C GLY A 16 -15.03 -8.68 -11.27
N CYS A 17 -15.70 -7.72 -10.65
CA CYS A 17 -15.30 -6.34 -10.75
C CYS A 17 -13.86 -6.31 -10.25
N ALA A 18 -12.91 -6.47 -11.16
CA ALA A 18 -11.64 -5.78 -11.03
C ALA A 18 -12.02 -4.31 -11.03
N SER A 19 -12.38 -3.81 -9.84
CA SER A 19 -12.63 -2.40 -9.60
C SER A 19 -11.41 -1.71 -10.14
N GLU A 20 -11.57 -0.93 -11.21
CA GLU A 20 -10.68 0.19 -11.46
C GLU A 20 -10.77 1.03 -10.18
N GLN A 21 -9.86 0.78 -9.25
CA GLN A 21 -9.88 1.43 -7.95
C GLN A 21 -9.46 2.86 -8.24
N ASP A 22 -10.41 3.78 -8.14
CA ASP A 22 -10.09 5.19 -8.25
C ASP A 22 -8.98 5.52 -7.26
N LEU A 23 -7.99 6.28 -7.73
CA LEU A 23 -6.84 6.64 -6.92
C LEU A 23 -7.30 7.69 -5.92
N THR A 24 -7.66 7.23 -4.73
CA THR A 24 -7.91 8.07 -3.57
C THR A 24 -6.64 8.22 -2.74
N LEU A 25 -6.59 9.22 -1.86
CA LEU A 25 -5.49 9.36 -0.91
C LEU A 25 -5.30 8.10 -0.05
N GLU A 26 -6.39 7.46 0.37
CA GLU A 26 -6.35 6.22 1.16
C GLU A 26 -5.71 5.07 0.36
N THR A 27 -6.17 4.85 -0.87
CA THR A 27 -5.62 3.81 -1.74
C THR A 27 -4.17 4.11 -2.12
N ALA A 28 -3.83 5.38 -2.38
CA ALA A 28 -2.46 5.80 -2.68
C ALA A 28 -1.51 5.56 -1.49
N THR A 29 -1.97 5.89 -0.29
CA THR A 29 -1.23 5.68 0.96
C THR A 29 -0.99 4.20 1.23
N SER A 30 -2.04 3.38 1.09
CA SER A 30 -1.94 1.93 1.24
C SER A 30 -0.92 1.34 0.25
N ARG A 31 -1.02 1.73 -1.03
CA ARG A 31 -0.08 1.31 -2.07
C ARG A 31 1.36 1.76 -1.82
N ALA A 32 1.58 2.93 -1.21
CA ALA A 32 2.90 3.40 -0.83
C ALA A 32 3.46 2.59 0.34
N LEU A 33 2.65 2.33 1.38
CA LEU A 33 3.04 1.52 2.55
C LEU A 33 3.46 0.10 2.14
N ASP A 34 2.76 -0.52 1.18
CA ASP A 34 3.10 -1.84 0.63
C ASP A 34 4.47 -1.89 -0.07
N LYS A 35 5.05 -0.73 -0.42
CA LYS A 35 6.37 -0.62 -1.07
C LYS A 35 7.49 -0.25 -0.11
N VAL A 36 7.19 0.09 1.14
CA VAL A 36 8.21 0.38 2.14
C VAL A 36 8.94 -0.92 2.49
N PRO A 37 10.28 -0.98 2.38
CA PRO A 37 11.02 -2.18 2.76
C PRO A 37 10.90 -2.44 4.26
N GLY A 38 10.91 -3.69 4.70
CA GLY A 38 11.00 -4.01 6.13
C GLY A 38 12.41 -3.74 6.67
N CYS A 39 12.52 -3.42 7.97
CA CYS A 39 13.79 -3.10 8.63
C CYS A 39 14.80 -4.28 8.69
N GLY A 40 14.35 -5.52 8.44
CA GLY A 40 15.19 -6.72 8.51
C GLY A 40 15.70 -7.03 9.93
N ASN A 41 16.64 -7.98 10.04
CA ASN A 41 17.46 -8.25 11.25
C ASN A 41 16.72 -8.29 12.60
N HIS A 42 15.53 -8.90 12.63
CA HIS A 42 14.70 -9.00 13.84
C HIS A 42 14.26 -7.66 14.46
N LEU A 43 14.36 -6.57 13.73
CA LEU A 43 13.82 -5.27 14.13
C LEU A 43 12.31 -5.22 13.86
N GLU A 44 11.59 -4.57 14.76
CA GLU A 44 10.21 -4.17 14.54
C GLU A 44 10.17 -2.96 13.62
N THR A 45 9.22 -2.97 12.70
CA THR A 45 9.05 -1.92 11.69
C THR A 45 7.79 -1.13 12.01
N PHE A 46 7.95 0.17 12.24
CA PHE A 46 6.84 1.09 12.44
C PHE A 46 6.83 2.12 11.31
N ASN A 47 5.79 2.11 10.50
CA ASN A 47 5.64 3.04 9.39
C ASN A 47 4.58 4.08 9.75
N LYS A 48 4.90 5.36 9.51
CA LYS A 48 4.00 6.48 9.72
C LYS A 48 4.01 7.37 8.48
N VAL A 49 2.83 7.69 7.97
CA VAL A 49 2.68 8.69 6.91
C VAL A 49 2.84 10.07 7.55
N ASN A 50 3.88 10.78 7.14
CA ASN A 50 4.17 12.13 7.64
C ASN A 50 3.52 13.22 6.79
N GLU A 51 3.52 13.04 5.47
CA GLU A 51 2.99 14.02 4.53
C GLU A 51 2.35 13.32 3.32
N SER A 52 1.29 13.92 2.80
CA SER A 52 0.66 13.53 1.54
C SER A 52 0.27 14.76 0.74
N GLN A 53 0.65 14.81 -0.52
CA GLN A 53 0.34 15.91 -1.43
C GLN A 53 -0.30 15.38 -2.71
N GLU A 54 -1.47 15.90 -3.06
CA GLU A 54 -2.13 15.63 -4.34
C GLU A 54 -1.42 16.35 -5.49
N LYS A 55 -1.31 15.67 -6.63
CA LYS A 55 -0.76 16.14 -7.90
C LYS A 55 -1.77 15.87 -9.01
N GLU A 56 -1.51 16.40 -10.21
CA GLU A 56 -2.43 16.32 -11.35
C GLU A 56 -2.85 14.88 -11.70
N ASP A 57 -1.93 13.91 -11.62
CA ASP A 57 -2.17 12.49 -11.97
C ASP A 57 -1.89 11.51 -10.83
N GLY A 58 -1.71 11.99 -9.59
CA GLY A 58 -1.29 11.12 -8.50
C GLY A 58 -1.14 11.79 -7.13
N PHE A 59 -0.46 11.09 -6.22
CA PHE A 59 -0.12 11.56 -4.89
C PHE A 59 1.38 11.39 -4.62
N VAL A 60 1.99 12.38 -3.98
CA VAL A 60 3.30 12.23 -3.34
C VAL A 60 3.05 11.90 -1.88
N ILE A 61 3.56 10.75 -1.41
CA ILE A 61 3.39 10.27 -0.03
C ILE A 61 4.77 10.13 0.61
N THR A 62 4.98 10.78 1.76
CA THR A 62 6.21 10.65 2.55
C THR A 62 5.92 9.80 3.79
N ILE A 63 6.67 8.72 3.93
CA ILE A 63 6.55 7.74 5.01
C ILE A 63 7.84 7.75 5.82
N GLN A 64 7.71 7.99 7.11
CA GLN A 64 8.78 7.75 8.08
C GLN A 64 8.68 6.30 8.53
N GLN A 65 9.81 5.61 8.45
CA GLN A 65 10.01 4.30 9.00
C GLN A 65 10.89 4.41 10.24
N ASP A 66 10.41 3.89 11.35
CA ASP A 66 11.18 3.64 12.55
C ASP A 66 11.45 2.13 12.68
N CYS A 67 12.71 1.78 12.84
CA CYS A 67 13.18 0.42 13.07
C CYS A 67 13.68 0.28 14.51
N GLU A 68 13.02 -0.54 15.31
CA GLU A 68 13.31 -0.68 16.73
C GLU A 68 13.64 -2.14 17.10
N PRO A 69 14.55 -2.39 18.07
CA PRO A 69 14.79 -3.73 18.59
C PRO A 69 13.58 -4.26 19.37
N LYS A 70 13.22 -5.53 19.17
CA LYS A 70 12.09 -6.19 19.87
C LYS A 70 12.19 -6.15 21.40
N ASP A 71 13.41 -6.29 21.90
CA ASP A 71 13.69 -6.39 23.33
C ASP A 71 14.09 -5.02 23.94
N GLY A 72 13.92 -3.92 23.19
CA GLY A 72 14.18 -2.55 23.65
C GLY A 72 15.66 -2.15 23.79
N GLU A 73 16.59 -3.09 23.65
CA GLU A 73 18.04 -2.80 23.66
C GLU A 73 18.59 -2.69 22.24
N GLY A 74 19.06 -1.50 21.85
CA GLY A 74 19.76 -1.26 20.58
C GLY A 74 19.44 0.08 19.93
N PRO A 75 20.17 0.45 18.86
CA PRO A 75 19.97 1.70 18.16
C PRO A 75 18.66 1.70 17.37
N GLN A 76 17.86 2.75 17.53
CA GLN A 76 16.74 3.04 16.65
C GLN A 76 17.27 3.60 15.33
N MET A 77 16.81 3.04 14.21
CA MET A 77 17.07 3.60 12.89
C MET A 77 15.80 4.29 12.39
N ARG A 78 15.96 5.47 11.81
CA ARG A 78 14.88 6.25 11.21
C ARG A 78 15.23 6.57 9.77
N SER A 79 14.31 6.24 8.86
CA SER A 79 14.46 6.49 7.43
C SER A 79 13.17 7.11 6.89
N ASP A 80 13.31 8.05 5.96
CA ASP A 80 12.17 8.65 5.27
C ASP A 80 12.15 8.19 3.81
N TYR A 81 11.01 7.64 3.39
CA TYR A 81 10.75 7.23 2.01
C TYR A 81 9.69 8.12 1.39
N THR A 82 9.99 8.73 0.25
CA THR A 82 9.00 9.48 -0.52
C THR A 82 8.62 8.71 -1.78
N TYR A 83 7.34 8.42 -1.94
CA TYR A 83 6.79 7.75 -3.11
C TYR A 83 5.90 8.68 -3.92
N TYR A 84 5.96 8.52 -5.24
CA TYR A 84 4.96 9.03 -6.17
C TYR A 84 4.04 7.88 -6.58
N VAL A 85 2.75 8.05 -6.34
CA VAL A 85 1.73 7.03 -6.58
C VAL A 85 0.76 7.55 -7.63
N THR A 86 0.67 6.85 -8.75
CA THR A 86 -0.34 7.09 -9.79
C THR A 86 -1.30 5.91 -9.85
N LYS A 87 -2.33 5.99 -10.70
CA LYS A 87 -3.22 4.85 -10.97
C LYS A 87 -2.42 3.62 -11.39
N ASN A 88 -1.35 3.80 -12.16
CA ASN A 88 -0.62 2.70 -12.81
C ASN A 88 0.57 2.18 -12.01
N GLU A 89 1.22 3.01 -11.20
CA GLU A 89 2.51 2.65 -10.59
C GLU A 89 2.78 3.34 -9.25
N VAL A 90 3.76 2.80 -8.53
CA VAL A 90 4.34 3.41 -7.32
C VAL A 90 5.85 3.53 -7.58
N LYS A 91 6.36 4.76 -7.57
CA LYS A 91 7.78 5.08 -7.82
C LYS A 91 8.40 5.73 -6.60
N ILE A 92 9.63 5.36 -6.25
CA ILE A 92 10.38 6.08 -5.21
C ILE A 92 10.93 7.38 -5.80
N VAL A 93 10.71 8.49 -5.11
CA VAL A 93 11.16 9.84 -5.48
C VAL A 93 12.41 10.21 -4.68
N LYS A 94 12.47 9.77 -3.42
CA LYS A 94 13.59 10.02 -2.53
C LYS A 94 13.75 8.84 -1.57
N ASP A 95 14.99 8.38 -1.46
CA ASP A 95 15.46 7.47 -0.43
C ASP A 95 16.56 8.20 0.34
N ASN A 96 16.35 8.40 1.64
CA ASN A 96 17.27 9.10 2.53
C ASN A 96 17.83 8.12 3.58
N ASN A 97 18.11 6.88 3.19
CA ASN A 97 18.90 5.92 3.97
C ASN A 97 20.38 6.32 4.08
#